data_AF-A0A940TI08-F1
#
_entry.id   AF-A0A940TI08-F1
#
_cell.length_a   1.000
_cell.length_b   1.000
_cell.length_c   1.000
_cell.angle_alpha   90.00
_cell.angle_beta   90.00
_cell.angle_gamma   90.00
#
_symmetry.space_group_name_H-M   'P 1'
#
loop_
_entity.id
_entity.type
_entity.pdbx_description
1 polymer ?
#
loop_
_entity_poly.entity_id
_entity_poly.type
_entity_poly.pdbx_seq_one_letter_code
_entity_poly.pdbx_strand_id
1 'polypeptide(L)' 'LIEKAIDIIFELGQASTSSLQRKLKLGYARAARIMDELEEIGVIGPSEGSKPRRILMTKSDWVERRLRKADDEAGGQ' A
#
# COMPACT_ATOMS: atom_id res chain seq x y z
N LEU A 1 0.01 -0.20 9.88
CA LEU A 1 1.15 -0.73 9.09
C LEU A 1 0.97 -0.47 7.60
N ILE A 2 -0.27 -0.60 7.10
CA ILE A 2 -0.63 -0.32 5.70
C ILE A 2 -0.15 1.05 5.21
N GLU A 3 -0.44 2.14 5.92
CA GLU A 3 0.02 3.48 5.52
C GLU A 3 1.55 3.55 5.31
N LYS A 4 2.32 3.00 6.25
CA LYS A 4 3.79 2.94 6.13
C LYS A 4 4.25 2.11 4.93
N ALA A 5 3.55 1.01 4.63
CA ALA A 5 3.86 0.20 3.46
C ALA A 5 3.59 0.96 2.16
N ILE A 6 2.50 1.73 2.10
CA ILE A 6 2.14 2.60 0.98
C ILE A 6 3.24 3.65 0.74
N ASP A 7 3.69 4.32 1.80
CA ASP A 7 4.77 5.30 1.71
C ASP A 7 6.05 4.67 1.15
N ILE A 8 6.40 3.46 1.61
CA ILE A 8 7.58 2.72 1.13
C ILE A 8 7.46 2.36 -0.34
N ILE A 9 6.31 1.85 -0.81
CA ILE A 9 6.18 1.46 -2.23
C ILE A 9 6.19 2.68 -3.16
N PHE A 10 5.68 3.83 -2.71
CA PHE A 10 5.79 5.08 -3.45
C PHE A 10 7.22 5.61 -3.49
N GLU A 11 7.96 5.55 -2.37
CA GLU A 11 9.39 5.89 -2.33
C GLU A 11 10.22 5.00 -3.27
N LEU A 12 9.91 3.71 -3.32
CA LEU A 12 10.65 2.74 -4.12
C LEU A 12 10.18 2.64 -5.59
N GLY A 13 9.01 3.18 -5.91
CA GLY A 13 8.38 3.06 -7.24
C GLY A 13 7.96 1.64 -7.63
N GLN A 14 7.97 0.69 -6.69
CA GLN A 14 7.63 -0.71 -6.92
C GLN A 14 7.04 -1.34 -5.66
N ALA A 15 6.11 -2.28 -5.83
CA ALA A 15 5.51 -3.02 -4.73
C ALA A 15 5.98 -4.48 -4.74
N SER A 16 6.77 -4.87 -3.74
CA SER A 16 7.22 -6.25 -3.59
C SER A 16 7.34 -6.66 -2.13
N THR A 17 7.00 -7.93 -1.86
CA THR A 17 7.02 -8.52 -0.52
C THR A 17 8.38 -8.37 0.14
N SER A 18 9.47 -8.63 -0.60
CA SER A 18 10.84 -8.56 -0.08
C SER A 18 11.27 -7.15 0.31
N SER A 19 10.82 -6.12 -0.43
CA SER A 19 11.05 -4.72 -0.07
C SER A 19 10.36 -4.35 1.24
N LEU A 20 9.11 -4.78 1.42
CA LEU A 20 8.37 -4.58 2.67
C LEU A 20 8.99 -5.35 3.85
N GLN A 21 9.46 -6.59 3.63
CA GLN A 21 10.17 -7.36 4.66
C GLN A 21 11.37 -6.59 5.20
N ARG A 22 12.22 -6.04 4.33
CA ARG A 22 13.44 -5.31 4.72
C ARG A 22 13.12 -3.97 5.37
N LYS A 23 12.26 -3.16 4.75
CA LYS A 23 11.98 -1.79 5.20
C LYS A 23 11.15 -1.77 6.49
N LEU A 24 10.23 -2.73 6.67
CA LEU A 24 9.37 -2.80 7.86
C LEU A 24 9.84 -3.86 8.89
N LYS A 25 10.95 -4.57 8.62
CA LYS A 25 11.48 -5.65 9.47
C LYS A 25 10.42 -6.73 9.78
N LEU A 26 9.75 -7.21 8.73
CA LEU A 26 8.66 -8.18 8.82
C LEU A 26 9.09 -9.55 8.25
N GLY A 27 8.52 -10.63 8.82
CA GLY A 27 8.56 -11.95 8.19
C GLY A 27 7.69 -12.01 6.92
N TYR A 28 7.95 -13.00 6.06
CA TYR A 28 7.29 -13.16 4.76
C TYR A 28 5.77 -13.13 4.85
N ALA A 29 5.17 -13.94 5.74
CA ALA A 29 3.72 -14.04 5.86
C ALA A 29 3.04 -12.69 6.18
N ARG A 30 3.68 -11.84 6.99
CA ARG A 30 3.13 -10.52 7.31
C ARG A 30 3.27 -9.55 6.15
N ALA A 31 4.41 -9.57 5.45
CA ALA A 31 4.60 -8.76 4.26
C ALA A 31 3.66 -9.16 3.12
N ALA A 32 3.39 -10.47 2.96
CA ALA A 32 2.44 -10.99 1.97
C ALA A 32 1.02 -10.50 2.25
N ARG A 33 0.53 -10.60 3.50
CA ARG A 33 -0.79 -10.05 3.87
C ARG A 33 -0.90 -8.56 3.58
N ILE A 34 0.15 -7.79 3.86
CA ILE A 34 0.15 -6.36 3.54
C ILE A 34 0.02 -6.16 2.02
N MET A 35 0.73 -6.92 1.19
CA MET A 35 0.58 -6.82 -0.27
C MET A 35 -0.86 -7.14 -0.71
N ASP A 36 -1.50 -8.14 -0.12
CA ASP A 36 -2.88 -8.50 -0.43
C ASP A 36 -3.87 -7.41 0.01
N GLU A 37 -3.69 -6.83 1.21
CA GLU A 37 -4.47 -5.68 1.67
C GLU A 37 -4.30 -4.46 0.75
N LEU A 38 -3.09 -4.21 0.25
CA LEU A 38 -2.81 -3.12 -0.70
C LEU A 38 -3.49 -3.33 -2.05
N GLU A 39 -3.64 -4.57 -2.49
CA GLU A 39 -4.37 -4.93 -3.70
C GLU A 39 -5.88 -4.74 -3.49
N GLU A 40 -6.41 -5.22 -2.36
CA GLU A 40 -7.83 -5.12 -2.01
C GLU A 40 -8.31 -3.66 -1.97
N ILE A 41 -7.49 -2.76 -1.41
CA ILE A 41 -7.81 -1.33 -1.40
C ILE A 41 -7.51 -0.61 -2.72
N GLY A 42 -6.98 -1.32 -3.73
CA GLY A 42 -6.73 -0.78 -5.07
C GLY A 42 -5.48 0.10 -5.20
N VAL A 43 -4.51 0.01 -4.27
CA VAL A 43 -3.25 0.76 -4.36
C VAL A 43 -2.27 0.07 -5.32
N ILE A 44 -2.30 -1.26 -5.39
CA ILE A 44 -1.46 -2.06 -6.28
C ILE A 44 -2.31 -3.05 -7.10
N GLY A 45 -1.80 -3.46 -8.24
CA GLY A 45 -2.44 -4.45 -9.12
C GLY A 45 -2.21 -5.88 -8.65
N PRO A 46 -2.80 -6.86 -9.36
CA PRO A 46 -2.69 -8.27 -9.02
C PRO A 46 -1.25 -8.77 -9.10
N SER A 47 -1.00 -9.91 -8.47
CA SER A 47 0.30 -10.58 -8.54
C SER A 47 0.63 -11.04 -9.97
N GLU A 48 1.77 -10.59 -10.51
CA GLU A 48 2.30 -11.00 -11.81
C GLU A 48 3.45 -12.01 -11.66
N GLY A 49 3.25 -13.00 -10.78
CA GLY A 49 4.22 -14.05 -10.48
C GLY A 49 5.40 -13.53 -9.64
N SER A 50 6.61 -13.54 -10.20
CA SER A 50 7.84 -13.11 -9.51
C SER A 50 8.14 -11.61 -9.67
N LYS A 51 7.39 -10.91 -10.51
CA LYS A 51 7.60 -9.48 -10.77
C LYS A 51 7.00 -8.62 -9.64
N PRO A 52 7.57 -7.43 -9.35
CA PRO A 52 6.92 -6.45 -8.50
C PRO A 52 5.53 -6.10 -9.02
N ARG A 53 4.54 -5.98 -8.12
CA ARG A 53 3.18 -5.60 -8.49
C ARG A 53 3.17 -4.15 -8.99
N ARG A 54 2.38 -3.88 -10.01
CA ARG A 54 2.19 -2.52 -10.55
C ARG A 54 1.51 -1.64 -9.51
N ILE A 55 2.03 -0.44 -9.31
CA ILE A 55 1.36 0.58 -8.49
C ILE A 55 0.25 1.21 -9.34
N LEU A 56 -0.98 1.22 -8.83
CA LEU A 56 -2.16 1.70 -9.56
C LEU A 56 -2.53 3.16 -9.24
N MET A 57 -1.91 3.73 -8.21
CA MET A 57 -2.27 5.02 -7.66
C MET A 57 -1.04 5.88 -7.41
N THR A 58 -1.16 7.22 -7.48
CA THR A 58 -0.04 8.09 -7.12
C THR A 58 -0.05 8.45 -5.63
N LYS A 59 1.06 9.01 -5.15
CA LYS A 59 1.13 9.55 -3.78
C LYS A 59 0.08 10.65 -3.56
N SER A 60 -0.17 11.49 -4.57
CA SER A 60 -1.18 12.56 -4.50
C SER A 60 -2.58 11.99 -4.34
N ASP A 61 -2.95 11.00 -5.17
CA ASP A 61 -4.25 10.31 -5.06
C ASP A 61 -4.46 9.70 -3.66
N TRP A 62 -3.40 9.15 -3.06
CA TRP A 62 -3.48 8.56 -1.71
C TRP A 62 -3.74 9.61 -0.64
N VAL A 63 -3.06 10.76 -0.73
CA VAL A 63 -3.29 11.88 0.18
C VAL A 63 -4.73 12.39 0.04
N GLU A 64 -5.22 12.59 -1.18
CA GLU A 64 -6.60 13.01 -1.41
C GLU A 64 -7.62 12.02 -0.85
N ARG A 65 -7.42 10.71 -1.10
CA ARG A 65 -8.29 9.66 -0.55
C ARG A 65 -8.31 9.68 0.97
N ARG A 66 -7.17 9.91 1.60
CA ARG A 66 -7.06 10.02 3.07
C ARG A 66 -7.82 11.24 3.60
N LEU A 67 -7.65 12.39 2.97
CA LEU A 67 -8.33 13.64 3.35
C LEU A 67 -9.85 13.48 3.25
N ARG A 68 -10.34 12.95 2.12
CA ARG A 68 -11.78 12.68 1.93
C ARG A 68 -12.35 11.76 3.00
N LYS A 69 -11.60 10.72 3.39
CA LYS A 69 -12.04 9.82 4.47
C LYS A 69 -12.09 10.53 5.83
N ALA A 70 -11.11 11.38 6.12
CA ALA A 70 -11.06 12.13 7.38
C ALA A 70 -12.22 13.14 7.48
N ASP A 71 -12.59 13.77 6.37
CA ASP A 71 -13.72 14.70 6.32
C ASP A 71 -15.08 13.98 6.53
N ASP A 72 -15.26 12.79 5.96
CA ASP A 72 -16.47 11.98 6.12
C ASP A 72 -16.65 11.48 7.57
N GLU A 73 -15.56 11.05 8.21
CA GLU A 73 -15.57 10.63 9.63
C GLU A 73 -15.75 11.81 10.61
N ALA A 74 -15.36 13.03 10.22
CA ALA A 74 -15.54 14.25 11.03
C ALA A 74 -16.91 14.93 10.85
N GLY A 75 -17.60 14.66 9.72
CA GLY A 75 -18.91 15.23 9.38
C GLY A 75 -20.11 14.39 9.81
N GLY A 76 -19.90 13.17 10.30
CA GLY A 76 -20.94 12.29 10.82
C GLY A 76 -21.23 12.55 12.30
N GLN A 77 -22.12 13.50 12.60
CA GLN A 77 -22.80 13.64 13.89
C GLN A 77 -24.32 13.48 13.72
#